data_AF-A0A845A7J6-F1
#
_entry.id   AF-A0A845A7J6-F1
#
_cell.length_a   1.000
_cell.length_b   1.000
_cell.length_c   1.000
_cell.angle_alpha   90.00
_cell.angle_beta   90.00
_cell.angle_gamma   90.00
#
_symmetry.space_group_name_H-M   'P 1'
#
loop_
_entity.id
_entity.type
_entity.pdbx_description
1 polymer ?
#
loop_
_entity_poly.entity_id
_entity_poly.type
_entity_poly.pdbx_seq_one_letter_code
_entity_poly.pdbx_strand_id
1 'polypeptide(L)'
;MERIAQTDPDEVTALVAADLPEETIDTLLAAFEAAARETEDGNQFWTARELAVLLGYADYRNFLSTVEKAKTACRQMRLDPEDHFVDVTDMVQIGSGAKRERDNIHLDRYACYLIAQNGDPRKRPISFAQNYFAIQTRRQELEDEDGVDFGSLTENQQRLYLRNQVVEQNKLLASAAKGAGVQNKDFGKFHNRGYQGLYGGRGVDEIRSYKRLPKRAQILDHMGSTELAANLFRITQTEEKLRERKIQGKEAACNAHYEVGLKVRQTMRELSGIMPEDLPVAEDVKKIARQERKQQRMRAVEPQQRIEQPLNEPKATVPVEIDLTKDLWKYALLVLSVQPEGEMKTSAMIEALPDYIALPDEHLAANESRKDSKFSQIVRNLKSHKNSKSNFIYQGYAQDIRGGFKITRKGLDFVREYFKDRA
;
A
#
# COMPACT_ATOMS: atom_id res chain seq x y z
N MET A 1 7.36 5.09 -39.78
CA MET A 1 7.65 3.81 -39.08
C MET A 1 8.77 3.04 -39.78
N GLU A 2 9.83 3.70 -40.26
CA GLU A 2 10.91 3.03 -41.00
C GLU A 2 12.29 3.74 -40.85
N ARG A 3 12.55 4.36 -39.69
CA ARG A 3 13.82 5.05 -39.42
C ARG A 3 14.44 4.73 -38.04
N ILE A 4 14.12 3.56 -37.47
CA ILE A 4 14.74 3.05 -36.23
C ILE A 4 15.49 1.74 -36.52
N ALA A 5 16.18 1.68 -37.65
CA ALA A 5 17.00 0.55 -38.04
C ALA A 5 18.23 1.07 -38.79
N GLN A 6 19.17 1.65 -38.04
CA GLN A 6 20.58 1.84 -38.37
C GLN A 6 21.18 2.77 -37.30
N THR A 7 21.65 2.18 -36.21
CA THR A 7 22.59 2.83 -35.30
C THR A 7 23.76 1.86 -35.17
N ASP A 8 24.95 2.36 -35.46
CA ASP A 8 26.18 1.59 -35.57
C ASP A 8 26.52 0.92 -34.21
N PRO A 9 26.74 -0.41 -34.14
CA PRO A 9 27.11 -1.11 -32.91
C PRO A 9 28.37 -0.54 -32.22
N ASP A 10 29.25 0.13 -32.95
CA ASP A 10 30.46 0.72 -32.39
C ASP A 10 30.18 2.03 -31.62
N GLU A 11 29.09 2.76 -31.94
CA GLU A 11 28.62 3.91 -31.14
C GLU A 11 28.06 3.48 -29.77
N VAL A 12 27.48 2.27 -29.69
CA VAL A 12 26.95 1.69 -28.45
C VAL A 12 28.09 1.25 -27.54
N THR A 13 29.21 0.83 -28.11
CA THR A 13 30.39 0.35 -27.37
C THR A 13 31.22 1.51 -26.80
N ALA A 14 31.25 2.66 -27.49
CA ALA A 14 31.90 3.89 -26.99
C ALA A 14 31.19 4.50 -25.77
N LEU A 15 29.88 4.29 -25.61
CA LEU A 15 29.10 4.73 -24.43
C LEU A 15 29.37 3.90 -23.16
N VAL A 16 29.98 2.71 -23.30
CA VAL A 16 30.27 1.79 -22.19
C VAL A 16 31.63 2.08 -21.53
N ALA A 17 32.50 2.87 -22.18
CA ALA A 17 33.88 3.09 -21.72
C ALA A 17 34.13 4.43 -20.97
N ALA A 18 33.11 5.27 -20.77
CA ALA A 18 33.26 6.53 -20.05
C ALA A 18 32.96 6.35 -18.55
N ASP A 19 34.04 6.12 -17.79
CA ASP A 19 34.13 6.10 -16.34
C ASP A 19 33.86 7.52 -15.78
N LEU A 20 32.63 7.85 -15.35
CA LEU A 20 32.25 9.19 -14.86
C LEU A 20 31.10 9.15 -13.81
N PRO A 21 31.05 10.13 -12.89
CA PRO A 21 30.63 9.97 -11.48
C PRO A 21 29.11 9.94 -11.21
N GLU A 22 28.77 9.43 -10.01
CA GLU A 22 27.44 9.23 -9.39
C GLU A 22 26.51 10.46 -9.45
N GLU A 23 25.60 10.53 -10.43
CA GLU A 23 24.43 11.44 -10.37
C GLU A 23 23.18 10.68 -9.89
N THR A 24 22.81 10.91 -8.64
CA THR A 24 21.61 10.41 -7.94
C THR A 24 20.32 11.03 -8.53
N ILE A 25 19.20 10.28 -8.67
CA ILE A 25 17.85 10.83 -8.97
C ILE A 25 17.44 11.89 -7.95
N ASP A 26 17.76 11.71 -6.66
CA ASP A 26 17.51 12.72 -5.62
C ASP A 26 18.40 13.96 -5.80
N THR A 27 19.59 13.82 -6.39
CA THR A 27 20.46 14.96 -6.74
C THR A 27 19.94 15.68 -7.96
N LEU A 28 19.45 14.98 -8.98
CA LEU A 28 18.81 15.61 -10.15
C LEU A 28 17.50 16.29 -9.77
N LEU A 29 16.68 15.69 -8.91
CA LEU A 29 15.47 16.31 -8.35
C LEU A 29 15.82 17.48 -7.43
N ALA A 30 16.75 17.33 -6.50
CA ALA A 30 17.16 18.43 -5.63
C ALA A 30 17.83 19.56 -6.41
N ALA A 31 18.62 19.28 -7.45
CA ALA A 31 19.22 20.27 -8.33
C ALA A 31 18.17 20.96 -9.20
N PHE A 32 17.15 20.21 -9.65
CA PHE A 32 15.97 20.79 -10.29
C PHE A 32 15.23 21.72 -9.34
N GLU A 33 14.85 21.27 -8.13
CA GLU A 33 14.17 22.12 -7.14
C GLU A 33 15.03 23.32 -6.73
N ALA A 34 16.35 23.15 -6.55
CA ALA A 34 17.26 24.24 -6.19
C ALA A 34 17.49 25.25 -7.33
N ALA A 35 17.24 24.87 -8.58
CA ALA A 35 17.29 25.77 -9.73
C ALA A 35 16.01 26.61 -9.89
N ALA A 36 14.99 26.36 -9.06
CA ALA A 36 13.79 27.19 -9.04
C ALA A 36 14.12 28.60 -8.55
N ARG A 37 13.54 29.59 -9.22
CA ARG A 37 13.59 31.01 -8.87
C ARG A 37 12.17 31.51 -8.65
N GLU A 38 12.03 32.57 -7.88
CA GLU A 38 10.72 33.17 -7.61
C GLU A 38 10.59 34.51 -8.34
N THR A 39 9.42 34.74 -8.95
CA THR A 39 9.03 36.07 -9.45
C THR A 39 8.64 36.98 -8.28
N GLU A 40 8.50 38.29 -8.54
CA GLU A 40 8.02 39.25 -7.54
C GLU A 40 6.64 38.88 -6.97
N ASP A 41 5.82 38.17 -7.75
CA ASP A 41 4.49 37.69 -7.37
C ASP A 41 4.52 36.33 -6.62
N GLY A 42 5.71 35.77 -6.38
CA GLY A 42 5.89 34.50 -5.66
C GLY A 42 5.71 33.23 -6.51
N ASN A 43 5.66 33.36 -7.84
CA ASN A 43 5.56 32.19 -8.73
C ASN A 43 6.95 31.60 -9.00
N GLN A 44 7.05 30.27 -9.00
CA GLN A 44 8.30 29.57 -9.31
C GLN A 44 8.54 29.48 -10.82
N PHE A 45 9.77 29.74 -11.25
CA PHE A 45 10.22 29.55 -12.62
C PHE A 45 11.66 29.01 -12.67
N TRP A 46 11.99 28.39 -13.80
CA TRP A 46 13.33 27.90 -14.13
C TRP A 46 13.84 28.61 -15.36
N THR A 47 15.15 28.79 -15.48
CA THR A 47 15.72 29.30 -16.72
C THR A 47 16.06 28.14 -17.67
N ALA A 48 15.76 28.28 -18.95
CA ALA A 48 16.08 27.29 -19.97
C ALA A 48 17.58 27.00 -20.04
N ARG A 49 18.43 27.98 -19.72
CA ARG A 49 19.89 27.80 -19.70
C ARG A 49 20.37 26.91 -18.55
N GLU A 50 19.82 27.07 -17.35
CA GLU A 50 20.13 26.18 -16.21
C GLU A 50 19.54 24.79 -16.45
N LEU A 51 18.31 24.71 -16.95
CA LEU A 51 17.66 23.44 -17.27
C LEU A 51 18.43 22.66 -18.35
N ALA A 52 19.02 23.34 -19.35
CA ALA A 52 19.85 22.70 -20.35
C ALA A 52 21.06 21.96 -19.73
N VAL A 53 21.71 22.58 -18.73
CA VAL A 53 22.84 21.98 -18.01
C VAL A 53 22.37 20.79 -17.19
N LEU A 54 21.29 20.95 -16.42
CA LEU A 54 20.69 19.87 -15.61
C LEU A 54 20.29 18.65 -16.46
N LEU A 55 19.86 18.88 -17.70
CA LEU A 55 19.44 17.81 -18.62
C LEU A 55 20.59 17.27 -19.50
N GLY A 56 21.82 17.68 -19.25
CA GLY A 56 23.02 17.14 -19.92
C GLY A 56 23.21 17.64 -21.36
N TYR A 57 22.79 18.86 -21.66
CA TYR A 57 23.03 19.52 -22.95
C TYR A 57 24.27 20.41 -22.88
N ALA A 58 25.36 19.97 -23.52
CA ALA A 58 26.59 20.75 -23.62
C ALA A 58 26.46 22.00 -24.53
N ASP A 59 25.60 21.93 -25.55
CA ASP A 59 25.29 23.06 -26.43
C ASP A 59 23.81 23.46 -26.29
N TYR A 60 23.60 24.72 -25.90
CA TYR A 60 22.27 25.31 -25.74
C TYR A 60 21.44 25.31 -27.03
N ARG A 61 22.06 25.40 -28.21
CA ARG A 61 21.32 25.35 -29.49
C ARG A 61 20.63 24.01 -29.69
N ASN A 62 21.28 22.93 -29.27
CA ASN A 62 20.69 21.58 -29.31
C ASN A 62 19.55 21.45 -28.30
N PHE A 63 19.63 22.15 -27.17
CA PHE A 63 18.56 22.21 -26.19
C PHE A 63 17.33 22.97 -26.72
N LEU A 64 17.53 24.09 -27.44
CA LEU A 64 16.43 24.85 -28.05
C LEU A 64 15.59 23.99 -29.00
N SER A 65 16.19 23.04 -29.72
CA SER A 65 15.43 22.08 -30.53
C SER A 65 14.48 21.21 -29.69
N THR A 66 14.88 20.83 -28.48
CA THR A 66 14.01 20.11 -27.52
C THR A 66 12.93 21.04 -26.97
N VAL A 67 13.25 22.31 -26.69
CA VAL A 67 12.26 23.32 -26.26
C VAL A 67 11.19 23.53 -27.33
N GLU A 68 11.56 23.64 -28.61
CA GLU A 68 10.58 23.79 -29.70
C GLU A 68 9.68 22.56 -29.88
N LYS A 69 10.20 21.36 -29.62
CA LYS A 69 9.37 20.14 -29.58
C LYS A 69 8.37 20.19 -28.42
N ALA A 70 8.79 20.68 -27.25
CA ALA A 70 7.90 20.88 -26.10
C ALA A 70 6.83 21.96 -26.37
N LYS A 71 7.20 23.12 -26.94
CA LYS A 71 6.25 24.16 -27.40
C LYS A 71 5.25 23.57 -28.41
N THR A 72 5.71 22.73 -29.34
CA THR A 72 4.83 22.06 -30.31
C THR A 72 3.85 21.09 -29.64
N ALA A 73 4.29 20.28 -28.67
CA ALA A 73 3.42 19.40 -27.90
C ALA A 73 2.37 20.19 -27.11
N CYS A 74 2.77 21.31 -26.50
CA CYS A 74 1.87 22.23 -25.79
C CYS A 74 0.75 22.77 -26.71
N ARG A 75 1.08 23.25 -27.92
CA ARG A 75 0.09 23.69 -28.92
C ARG A 75 -0.87 22.56 -29.33
N GLN A 76 -0.37 21.34 -29.48
CA GLN A 76 -1.20 20.18 -29.84
C GLN A 76 -2.22 19.84 -28.74
N MET A 77 -1.90 20.13 -27.48
CA MET A 77 -2.80 20.01 -26.33
C MET A 77 -3.76 21.22 -26.19
N ARG A 78 -3.76 22.15 -27.16
CA ARG A 78 -4.57 23.39 -27.18
C ARG A 78 -4.27 24.35 -26.02
N LEU A 79 -3.05 24.29 -25.48
CA LEU A 79 -2.51 25.28 -24.54
C LEU A 79 -1.69 26.31 -25.32
N ASP A 80 -1.62 27.55 -24.82
CA ASP A 80 -0.76 28.58 -25.40
C ASP A 80 0.67 28.43 -24.84
N PRO A 81 1.70 28.18 -25.68
CA PRO A 81 3.07 28.08 -25.18
C PRO A 81 3.57 29.34 -24.49
N GLU A 82 3.04 30.52 -24.82
CA GLU A 82 3.47 31.77 -24.18
C GLU A 82 3.11 31.81 -22.69
N ASP A 83 2.14 31.01 -22.24
CA ASP A 83 1.77 30.88 -20.82
C ASP A 83 2.83 30.10 -20.01
N HIS A 84 3.67 29.31 -20.68
CA HIS A 84 4.59 28.35 -20.05
C HIS A 84 6.06 28.56 -20.42
N PHE A 85 6.34 29.19 -21.57
CA PHE A 85 7.68 29.40 -22.14
C PHE A 85 7.87 30.88 -22.48
N VAL A 86 8.18 31.69 -21.47
CA VAL A 86 8.29 33.14 -21.62
C VAL A 86 9.69 33.52 -22.10
N ASP A 87 9.82 34.03 -23.31
CA ASP A 87 11.10 34.52 -23.84
C ASP A 87 11.50 35.84 -23.11
N VAL A 88 12.73 35.89 -22.59
CA VAL A 88 13.25 37.02 -21.80
C VAL A 88 14.67 37.39 -22.21
N THR A 89 15.10 38.60 -21.85
CA THR A 89 16.47 39.07 -22.07
C THR A 89 17.18 39.29 -20.74
N ASP A 90 18.12 38.42 -20.40
CA ASP A 90 18.89 38.50 -19.15
C ASP A 90 20.13 39.38 -19.32
N MET A 91 20.49 40.12 -18.27
CA MET A 91 21.74 40.88 -18.19
C MET A 91 22.84 40.07 -17.51
N VAL A 92 23.85 39.63 -18.27
CA VAL A 92 24.97 38.82 -17.76
C VAL A 92 26.26 39.62 -17.66
N GLN A 93 26.99 39.45 -16.56
CA GLN A 93 28.29 40.08 -16.33
C GLN A 93 29.39 39.33 -17.08
N ILE A 94 30.20 40.04 -17.86
CA ILE A 94 31.38 39.51 -18.55
C ILE A 94 32.65 39.84 -17.76
N GLY A 95 33.72 39.06 -17.98
CA GLY A 95 34.97 39.06 -17.17
C GLY A 95 35.72 40.39 -17.03
N SER A 96 35.25 41.46 -17.66
CA SER A 96 35.73 42.84 -17.51
C SER A 96 34.81 43.76 -16.70
N GLY A 97 33.73 43.25 -16.10
CA GLY A 97 32.72 44.04 -15.36
C GLY A 97 31.62 44.66 -16.22
N ALA A 98 31.71 44.56 -17.56
CA ALA A 98 30.63 44.93 -18.47
C ALA A 98 29.43 43.98 -18.34
N LYS A 99 28.21 44.46 -18.62
CA LYS A 99 27.00 43.63 -18.71
C LYS A 99 26.58 43.51 -20.17
N ARG A 100 26.14 42.33 -20.59
CA ARG A 100 25.63 42.06 -21.94
C ARG A 100 24.25 41.43 -21.86
N GLU A 101 23.36 41.86 -22.74
CA GLU A 101 22.05 41.25 -22.96
C GLU A 101 22.18 39.86 -23.59
N ARG A 102 21.43 38.90 -23.06
CA ARG A 102 21.43 37.52 -23.53
C ARG A 102 20.02 36.95 -23.46
N ASP A 103 19.51 36.53 -24.61
CA ASP A 103 18.22 35.87 -24.72
C ASP A 103 18.17 34.60 -23.85
N ASN A 104 17.06 34.37 -23.18
CA ASN A 104 16.78 33.22 -22.37
C ASN A 104 15.26 32.94 -22.37
N ILE A 105 14.84 31.86 -21.73
CA ILE A 105 13.43 31.49 -21.62
C ILE A 105 13.17 31.16 -20.16
N HIS A 106 12.16 31.79 -19.58
CA HIS A 106 11.60 31.40 -18.29
C HIS A 106 10.56 30.31 -18.51
N LEU A 107 10.72 29.25 -17.75
CA LEU A 107 9.94 28.03 -17.85
C LEU A 107 9.20 27.85 -16.54
N ASP A 108 7.89 27.62 -16.61
CA ASP A 108 7.20 27.09 -15.44
C ASP A 108 7.54 25.60 -15.25
N ARG A 109 7.09 25.03 -14.13
CA ARG A 109 7.33 23.62 -13.79
C ARG A 109 6.77 22.68 -14.88
N TYR A 110 5.64 23.05 -15.49
CA TYR A 110 4.99 22.26 -16.53
C TYR A 110 5.81 22.22 -17.83
N ALA A 111 6.35 23.36 -18.28
CA ALA A 111 7.26 23.46 -19.40
C ALA A 111 8.52 22.61 -19.19
N CYS A 112 9.08 22.61 -17.98
CA CYS A 112 10.22 21.76 -17.62
C CYS A 112 9.92 20.27 -17.83
N TYR A 113 8.72 19.81 -17.44
CA TYR A 113 8.30 18.43 -17.63
C TYR A 113 8.10 18.07 -19.10
N LEU A 114 7.47 18.95 -19.88
CA LEU A 114 7.30 18.74 -21.32
C LEU A 114 8.65 18.66 -22.05
N ILE A 115 9.62 19.49 -21.66
CA ILE A 115 10.99 19.44 -22.18
C ILE A 115 11.64 18.08 -21.86
N ALA A 116 11.53 17.61 -20.61
CA ALA A 116 12.09 16.34 -20.20
C ALA A 116 11.44 15.14 -20.94
N GLN A 117 10.12 15.18 -21.17
CA GLN A 117 9.41 14.13 -21.91
C GLN A 117 9.81 14.08 -23.39
N ASN A 118 10.09 15.23 -24.02
CA ASN A 118 10.42 15.36 -25.45
C ASN A 118 11.95 15.39 -25.74
N GLY A 119 12.79 15.18 -24.72
CA GLY A 119 14.24 15.18 -24.84
C GLY A 119 14.84 13.91 -25.46
N ASP A 120 16.14 13.94 -25.75
CA ASP A 120 16.86 12.78 -26.29
C ASP A 120 17.06 11.70 -25.21
N PRO A 121 16.45 10.50 -25.32
CA PRO A 121 16.53 9.45 -24.31
C PRO A 121 17.95 8.87 -24.15
N ARG A 122 18.88 9.17 -25.07
CA ARG A 122 20.30 8.80 -24.92
C ARG A 122 21.00 9.65 -23.85
N LYS A 123 20.41 10.78 -23.44
CA LYS A 123 20.90 11.59 -22.30
C LYS A 123 20.37 10.99 -21.00
N ARG A 124 21.27 10.72 -20.05
CA ARG A 124 20.92 10.09 -18.77
C ARG A 124 19.84 10.86 -18.00
N PRO A 125 19.94 12.18 -17.76
CA PRO A 125 18.90 12.92 -17.02
C PRO A 125 17.52 12.85 -17.67
N ILE A 126 17.46 12.86 -19.00
CA ILE A 126 16.21 12.72 -19.77
C ILE A 126 15.62 11.33 -19.59
N SER A 127 16.43 10.28 -19.76
CA SER A 127 15.98 8.90 -19.54
C SER A 127 15.49 8.69 -18.11
N PHE A 128 16.15 9.28 -17.11
CA PHE A 128 15.71 9.24 -15.72
C PHE A 128 14.36 9.93 -15.52
N ALA A 129 14.17 11.14 -16.03
CA ALA A 129 12.90 11.85 -15.93
C ALA A 129 11.77 11.05 -16.59
N GLN A 130 11.99 10.49 -17.79
CA GLN A 130 11.00 9.66 -18.49
C GLN A 130 10.63 8.39 -17.69
N ASN A 131 11.60 7.73 -17.05
CA ASN A 131 11.35 6.59 -16.17
C ASN A 131 10.58 6.98 -14.90
N TYR A 132 10.96 8.11 -14.27
CA TYR A 132 10.26 8.64 -13.12
C TYR A 132 8.79 8.94 -13.46
N PHE A 133 8.53 9.59 -14.60
CA PHE A 133 7.16 9.85 -15.05
C PHE A 133 6.39 8.56 -15.32
N ALA A 134 6.98 7.54 -15.94
CA ALA A 134 6.29 6.26 -16.14
C ALA A 134 5.86 5.62 -14.79
N ILE A 135 6.71 5.72 -13.76
CA ILE A 135 6.40 5.22 -12.42
C ILE A 135 5.35 6.08 -11.73
N GLN A 136 5.47 7.41 -11.77
CA GLN A 136 4.51 8.33 -11.15
C GLN A 136 3.15 8.28 -11.82
N THR A 137 3.10 8.22 -13.15
CA THR A 137 1.86 8.02 -13.89
C THR A 137 1.23 6.69 -13.50
N ARG A 138 2.02 5.61 -13.38
CA ARG A 138 1.47 4.33 -12.92
C ARG A 138 0.99 4.38 -11.47
N ARG A 139 1.64 5.17 -10.61
CA ARG A 139 1.17 5.41 -9.23
C ARG A 139 -0.15 6.18 -9.23
N GLN A 140 -0.27 7.24 -10.02
CA GLN A 140 -1.48 8.06 -10.14
C GLN A 140 -2.65 7.27 -10.77
N GLU A 141 -2.40 6.49 -11.82
CA GLU A 141 -3.41 5.59 -12.42
C GLU A 141 -3.98 4.60 -11.39
N LEU A 142 -3.12 4.09 -10.50
CA LEU A 142 -3.52 3.19 -9.42
C LEU A 142 -4.19 3.94 -8.24
N GLU A 143 -3.82 5.20 -8.00
CA GLU A 143 -4.48 6.08 -7.03
C GLU A 143 -5.91 6.43 -7.48
N ASP A 144 -6.14 6.67 -8.78
CA ASP A 144 -7.44 6.97 -9.37
C ASP A 144 -8.37 5.73 -9.43
N GLU A 145 -7.83 4.50 -9.51
CA GLU A 145 -8.61 3.25 -9.48
C GLU A 145 -9.04 2.80 -8.06
N ASP A 146 -8.20 2.99 -7.03
CA ASP A 146 -8.42 2.39 -5.68
C ASP A 146 -8.62 3.41 -4.53
N GLY A 147 -8.45 4.72 -4.76
CA GLY A 147 -8.75 5.77 -3.76
C GLY A 147 -7.82 5.82 -2.54
N VAL A 148 -6.60 5.29 -2.64
CA VAL A 148 -5.62 5.23 -1.54
C VAL A 148 -4.47 6.21 -1.81
N ASP A 149 -4.38 7.29 -1.02
CA ASP A 149 -3.21 8.16 -0.99
C ASP A 149 -2.02 7.44 -0.33
N PHE A 150 -1.08 6.97 -1.15
CA PHE A 150 0.09 6.20 -0.68
C PHE A 150 1.04 7.05 0.18
N GLY A 151 1.10 8.36 -0.05
CA GLY A 151 1.99 9.28 0.65
C GLY A 151 1.61 9.49 2.12
N SER A 152 0.33 9.36 2.46
CA SER A 152 -0.16 9.43 3.84
C SER A 152 -0.12 8.10 4.60
N LEU A 153 0.26 7.00 3.94
CA LEU A 153 0.37 5.69 4.59
C LEU A 153 1.58 5.62 5.54
N THR A 154 1.38 4.94 6.66
CA THR A 154 2.50 4.54 7.54
C THR A 154 3.39 3.50 6.85
N GLU A 155 4.67 3.39 7.24
CA GLU A 155 5.61 2.40 6.71
C GLU A 155 5.03 0.97 6.71
N ASN A 156 4.29 0.58 7.76
CA ASN A 156 3.66 -0.73 7.84
C ASN A 156 2.52 -0.95 6.82
N GLN A 157 1.76 0.10 6.50
CA GLN A 157 0.72 0.07 5.48
C GLN A 157 1.32 0.05 4.08
N GLN A 158 2.37 0.84 3.84
CA GLN A 158 3.13 0.82 2.58
C GLN A 158 3.72 -0.56 2.32
N ARG A 159 4.32 -1.19 3.33
CA ARG A 159 4.84 -2.56 3.25
C ARG A 159 3.75 -3.59 2.93
N LEU A 160 2.59 -3.49 3.57
CA LEU A 160 1.42 -4.35 3.29
C LEU A 160 0.97 -4.23 1.83
N TYR A 161 0.84 -3.01 1.34
CA TYR A 161 0.46 -2.72 -0.03
C TYR A 161 1.49 -3.29 -1.03
N LEU A 162 2.76 -2.90 -0.90
CA LEU A 162 3.83 -3.33 -1.81
C LEU A 162 4.02 -4.85 -1.78
N ARG A 163 3.84 -5.49 -0.62
CA ARG A 163 3.92 -6.95 -0.52
C ARG A 163 2.83 -7.65 -1.32
N ASN A 164 1.60 -7.12 -1.31
CA ASN A 164 0.50 -7.64 -2.12
C ASN A 164 0.78 -7.43 -3.62
N GLN A 165 1.28 -6.25 -4.01
CA GLN A 165 1.70 -6.00 -5.39
C GLN A 165 2.77 -7.00 -5.86
N VAL A 166 3.76 -7.28 -5.01
CA VAL A 166 4.78 -8.30 -5.30
C VAL A 166 4.16 -9.69 -5.49
N VAL A 167 3.09 -10.05 -4.77
CA VAL A 167 2.38 -11.33 -5.00
C VAL A 167 1.75 -11.34 -6.39
N GLU A 168 1.01 -10.30 -6.75
CA GLU A 168 0.30 -10.23 -8.02
C GLU A 168 1.27 -10.20 -9.21
N GLN A 169 2.29 -9.35 -9.15
CA GLN A 169 3.28 -9.23 -10.23
C GLN A 169 4.12 -10.51 -10.39
N ASN A 170 4.37 -11.27 -9.31
CA ASN A 170 5.02 -12.58 -9.44
C ASN A 170 4.18 -13.58 -10.23
N LYS A 171 2.84 -13.50 -10.22
CA LYS A 171 1.99 -14.36 -11.05
C LYS A 171 2.17 -14.04 -12.53
N LEU A 172 2.23 -12.75 -12.88
CA LEU A 172 2.46 -12.29 -14.25
C LEU A 172 3.86 -12.68 -14.73
N LEU A 173 4.88 -12.44 -13.90
CA LEU A 173 6.25 -12.88 -14.18
C LEU A 173 6.33 -14.39 -14.38
N ALA A 174 5.62 -15.18 -13.56
CA ALA A 174 5.63 -16.63 -13.71
C ALA A 174 4.98 -17.08 -15.02
N SER A 175 3.91 -16.41 -15.45
CA SER A 175 3.28 -16.63 -16.75
C SER A 175 4.25 -16.31 -17.90
N ALA A 176 4.91 -15.15 -17.87
CA ALA A 176 5.90 -14.75 -18.87
C ALA A 176 7.10 -15.72 -18.93
N ALA A 177 7.62 -16.13 -17.77
CA ALA A 177 8.72 -17.09 -17.68
C ALA A 177 8.34 -18.46 -18.24
N LYS A 178 7.12 -18.94 -17.97
CA LYS A 178 6.60 -20.18 -18.58
C LYS A 178 6.51 -20.05 -20.10
N GLY A 179 6.02 -18.91 -20.60
CA GLY A 179 5.99 -18.59 -22.04
C GLY A 179 7.39 -18.55 -22.68
N ALA A 180 8.42 -18.17 -21.92
CA ALA A 180 9.82 -18.20 -22.31
C ALA A 180 10.47 -19.60 -22.18
N GLY A 181 9.73 -20.64 -21.79
CA GLY A 181 10.23 -22.01 -21.68
C GLY A 181 10.84 -22.39 -20.32
N VAL A 182 10.59 -21.61 -19.25
CA VAL A 182 10.92 -22.02 -17.87
C VAL A 182 9.93 -23.08 -17.38
N GLN A 183 10.43 -24.24 -16.97
CA GLN A 183 9.61 -25.34 -16.47
C GLN A 183 9.38 -25.24 -14.95
N ASN A 184 8.33 -25.90 -14.44
CA ASN A 184 7.95 -25.88 -13.01
C ASN A 184 9.13 -26.17 -12.05
N LYS A 185 9.98 -27.15 -12.38
CA LYS A 185 11.16 -27.53 -11.58
C LYS A 185 12.26 -26.45 -11.55
N ASP A 186 12.26 -25.54 -12.52
CA ASP A 186 13.29 -24.53 -12.72
C ASP A 186 12.93 -23.16 -12.14
N PHE A 187 11.68 -22.97 -11.67
CA PHE A 187 11.24 -21.70 -11.07
C PHE A 187 12.07 -21.29 -9.85
N GLY A 188 12.49 -22.26 -9.03
CA GLY A 188 13.39 -21.98 -7.92
C GLY A 188 14.69 -21.31 -8.39
N LYS A 189 15.33 -21.86 -9.44
CA LYS A 189 16.53 -21.28 -10.06
C LYS A 189 16.21 -19.91 -10.67
N PHE A 190 15.14 -19.79 -11.43
CA PHE A 190 14.75 -18.54 -12.10
C PHE A 190 14.54 -17.38 -11.12
N HIS A 191 13.78 -17.59 -10.04
CA HIS A 191 13.59 -16.57 -9.02
C HIS A 191 14.89 -16.27 -8.27
N ASN A 192 15.68 -17.30 -7.96
CA ASN A 192 16.96 -17.10 -7.28
C ASN A 192 17.92 -16.24 -8.12
N ARG A 193 17.89 -16.34 -9.46
CA ARG A 193 18.70 -15.48 -10.35
C ARG A 193 18.32 -14.01 -10.25
N GLY A 194 17.03 -13.70 -10.13
CA GLY A 194 16.57 -12.33 -9.85
C GLY A 194 17.09 -11.80 -8.51
N TYR A 195 17.10 -12.63 -7.47
CA TYR A 195 17.71 -12.28 -6.18
C TYR A 195 19.21 -12.08 -6.31
N GLN A 196 19.93 -12.99 -6.98
CA GLN A 196 21.37 -12.86 -7.17
C GLN A 196 21.75 -11.57 -7.91
N GLY A 197 20.97 -11.13 -8.90
CA GLY A 197 21.19 -9.84 -9.54
C GLY A 197 21.06 -8.67 -8.57
N LEU A 198 19.98 -8.66 -7.77
CA LEU A 198 19.67 -7.56 -6.87
C LEU A 198 20.58 -7.51 -5.62
N TYR A 199 20.94 -8.66 -5.05
CA TYR A 199 21.63 -8.78 -3.75
C TYR A 199 23.11 -9.17 -3.87
N GLY A 200 23.75 -8.80 -4.99
CA GLY A 200 25.21 -8.93 -5.16
C GLY A 200 25.68 -10.38 -5.19
N GLY A 201 24.96 -11.24 -5.92
CA GLY A 201 25.24 -12.66 -6.06
C GLY A 201 24.59 -13.54 -4.99
N ARG A 202 23.95 -12.96 -3.96
CA ARG A 202 23.26 -13.72 -2.90
C ARG A 202 21.90 -14.24 -3.39
N GLY A 203 21.67 -15.54 -3.21
CA GLY A 203 20.35 -16.14 -3.35
C GLY A 203 19.52 -16.01 -2.07
N VAL A 204 18.35 -16.64 -2.06
CA VAL A 204 17.38 -16.55 -0.95
C VAL A 204 17.99 -17.00 0.38
N ASP A 205 18.77 -18.08 0.38
CA ASP A 205 19.36 -18.63 1.60
C ASP A 205 20.52 -17.77 2.13
N GLU A 206 21.32 -17.19 1.24
CA GLU A 206 22.37 -16.24 1.61
C GLU A 206 21.78 -14.91 2.13
N ILE A 207 20.72 -14.39 1.51
CA ILE A 207 19.99 -13.21 1.99
C ILE A 207 19.44 -13.48 3.39
N ARG A 208 18.81 -14.64 3.59
CA ARG A 208 18.26 -15.05 4.88
C ARG A 208 19.35 -15.08 5.97
N SER A 209 20.52 -15.62 5.63
CA SER A 209 21.66 -15.72 6.55
C SER A 209 22.25 -14.33 6.85
N TYR A 210 22.44 -13.49 5.82
CA TYR A 210 22.96 -12.14 5.95
C TYR A 210 22.09 -11.27 6.85
N LYS A 211 20.77 -11.30 6.62
CA LYS A 211 19.76 -10.57 7.41
C LYS A 211 19.39 -11.26 8.73
N ARG A 212 20.08 -12.34 9.11
CA ARG A 212 19.88 -13.10 10.37
C ARG A 212 18.43 -13.54 10.60
N LEU A 213 17.74 -13.91 9.52
CA LEU A 213 16.34 -14.33 9.55
C LEU A 213 16.21 -15.81 9.97
N PRO A 214 15.08 -16.22 10.59
CA PRO A 214 14.81 -17.62 10.92
C PRO A 214 14.89 -18.54 9.68
N LYS A 215 15.35 -19.79 9.84
CA LYS A 215 15.61 -20.74 8.73
C LYS A 215 14.46 -20.94 7.72
N ARG A 216 13.21 -20.74 8.14
CA ARG A 216 12.01 -20.91 7.29
C ARG A 216 11.28 -19.58 7.01
N ALA A 217 11.89 -18.45 7.35
CA ALA A 217 11.32 -17.14 7.11
C ALA A 217 11.26 -16.85 5.60
N GLN A 218 10.13 -16.30 5.17
CA GLN A 218 9.95 -15.76 3.84
C GLN A 218 10.60 -14.38 3.79
N ILE A 219 11.67 -14.22 3.00
CA ILE A 219 12.49 -13.01 3.04
C ILE A 219 11.68 -11.74 2.74
N LEU A 220 10.75 -11.80 1.78
CA LEU A 220 9.88 -10.68 1.40
C LEU A 220 8.97 -10.20 2.55
N ASP A 221 8.63 -11.07 3.50
CA ASP A 221 7.73 -10.72 4.61
C ASP A 221 8.45 -9.86 5.67
N HIS A 222 9.78 -9.80 5.62
CA HIS A 222 10.65 -9.08 6.56
C HIS A 222 11.31 -7.83 5.95
N MET A 223 10.92 -7.45 4.74
CA MET A 223 11.47 -6.30 4.01
C MET A 223 10.71 -5.02 4.34
N GLY A 224 11.42 -3.88 4.41
CA GLY A 224 10.82 -2.54 4.44
C GLY A 224 10.22 -2.11 3.09
N SER A 225 9.54 -0.97 3.05
CA SER A 225 8.87 -0.45 1.85
C SER A 225 9.84 -0.24 0.68
N THR A 226 11.01 0.36 0.94
CA THR A 226 12.07 0.57 -0.06
C THR A 226 12.57 -0.74 -0.67
N GLU A 227 12.83 -1.76 0.16
CA GLU A 227 13.32 -3.06 -0.31
C GLU A 227 12.23 -3.80 -1.10
N LEU A 228 10.96 -3.72 -0.67
CA LEU A 228 9.82 -4.28 -1.41
C LEU A 228 9.62 -3.60 -2.76
N ALA A 229 9.75 -2.26 -2.84
CA ALA A 229 9.61 -1.52 -4.09
C ALA A 229 10.71 -1.91 -5.10
N ALA A 230 11.94 -2.09 -4.65
CA ALA A 230 13.04 -2.58 -5.50
C ALA A 230 12.77 -3.99 -6.05
N ASN A 231 12.26 -4.90 -5.21
CA ASN A 231 11.89 -6.23 -5.67
C ASN A 231 10.71 -6.19 -6.64
N LEU A 232 9.71 -5.33 -6.39
CA LEU A 232 8.57 -5.13 -7.27
C LEU A 232 9.03 -4.66 -8.65
N PHE A 233 9.90 -3.65 -8.70
CA PHE A 233 10.44 -3.12 -9.96
C PHE A 233 11.24 -4.17 -10.73
N ARG A 234 12.11 -4.94 -10.05
CA ARG A 234 12.81 -6.06 -10.68
C ARG A 234 11.84 -7.05 -11.31
N ILE A 235 10.75 -7.39 -10.61
CA ILE A 235 9.76 -8.37 -11.07
C ILE A 235 9.04 -7.85 -12.31
N THR A 236 8.49 -6.64 -12.27
CA THR A 236 7.72 -6.05 -13.39
C THR A 236 8.60 -5.85 -14.62
N GLN A 237 9.81 -5.33 -14.45
CA GLN A 237 10.73 -5.09 -15.56
C GLN A 237 11.26 -6.39 -16.17
N THR A 238 11.43 -7.44 -15.38
CA THR A 238 11.77 -8.75 -15.93
C THR A 238 10.62 -9.32 -16.74
N GLU A 239 9.39 -9.20 -16.23
CA GLU A 239 8.18 -9.68 -16.90
C GLU A 239 8.02 -9.03 -18.28
N GLU A 240 8.11 -7.70 -18.32
CA GLU A 240 8.04 -6.91 -19.55
C GLU A 240 9.17 -7.28 -20.51
N LYS A 241 10.42 -7.35 -20.02
CA LYS A 241 11.58 -7.71 -20.84
C LYS A 241 11.46 -9.11 -21.46
N LEU A 242 10.89 -10.08 -20.74
CA LEU A 242 10.65 -11.42 -21.27
C LEU A 242 9.66 -11.39 -22.44
N ARG A 243 8.57 -10.60 -22.32
CA ARG A 243 7.54 -10.48 -23.35
C ARG A 243 8.01 -9.69 -24.56
N GLU A 244 8.46 -8.46 -24.34
CA GLU A 244 8.80 -7.50 -25.41
C GLU A 244 9.96 -8.00 -26.26
N ARG A 245 11.00 -8.55 -25.61
CA ARG A 245 12.16 -9.11 -26.32
C ARG A 245 11.95 -10.55 -26.77
N LYS A 246 10.74 -11.11 -26.57
CA LYS A 246 10.36 -12.49 -26.93
C LYS A 246 11.41 -13.51 -26.51
N ILE A 247 11.93 -13.38 -25.29
CA ILE A 247 13.04 -14.20 -24.80
C ILE A 247 12.60 -15.66 -24.74
N GLN A 248 13.43 -16.57 -25.26
CA GLN A 248 13.16 -18.00 -25.29
C GLN A 248 14.31 -18.78 -24.65
N GLY A 249 13.96 -19.83 -23.91
CA GLY A 249 14.88 -20.72 -23.23
C GLY A 249 15.13 -20.34 -21.77
N LYS A 250 15.22 -21.37 -20.92
CA LYS A 250 15.42 -21.23 -19.47
C LYS A 250 16.59 -20.32 -19.10
N GLU A 251 17.77 -20.57 -19.67
CA GLU A 251 18.99 -19.83 -19.31
C GLU A 251 18.89 -18.36 -19.74
N ALA A 252 18.32 -18.08 -20.90
CA ALA A 252 18.08 -16.71 -21.36
C ALA A 252 17.11 -15.97 -20.44
N ALA A 253 16.01 -16.62 -20.01
CA ALA A 253 15.08 -16.05 -19.04
C ALA A 253 15.75 -15.79 -17.66
N CYS A 254 16.57 -16.74 -17.19
CA CYS A 254 17.36 -16.59 -15.96
C CYS A 254 18.36 -15.43 -16.04
N ASN A 255 19.02 -15.25 -17.18
CA ASN A 255 19.96 -14.16 -17.40
C ASN A 255 19.24 -12.81 -17.51
N ALA A 256 18.09 -12.75 -18.18
CA ALA A 256 17.27 -11.54 -18.22
C ALA A 256 16.86 -11.08 -16.82
N HIS A 257 16.41 -12.01 -15.97
CA HIS A 257 16.03 -11.71 -14.58
C HIS A 257 17.22 -11.26 -13.73
N TYR A 258 18.39 -11.90 -13.91
CA TYR A 258 19.63 -11.49 -13.26
C TYR A 258 20.07 -10.08 -13.68
N GLU A 259 20.09 -9.79 -14.98
CA GLU A 259 20.48 -8.49 -15.54
C GLU A 259 19.57 -7.37 -15.06
N VAL A 260 18.26 -7.60 -15.01
CA VAL A 260 17.32 -6.63 -14.46
C VAL A 260 17.63 -6.39 -12.98
N GLY A 261 17.78 -7.45 -12.19
CA GLY A 261 18.16 -7.33 -10.78
C GLY A 261 19.46 -6.55 -10.57
N LEU A 262 20.48 -6.81 -11.40
CA LEU A 262 21.76 -6.09 -11.38
C LEU A 262 21.59 -4.60 -11.68
N LYS A 263 20.74 -4.25 -12.64
CA LYS A 263 20.42 -2.84 -12.94
C LYS A 263 19.73 -2.17 -11.76
N VAL A 264 18.72 -2.82 -11.16
CA VAL A 264 18.04 -2.28 -9.97
C VAL A 264 19.02 -2.10 -8.82
N ARG A 265 19.93 -3.05 -8.60
CA ARG A 265 21.00 -2.94 -7.59
C ARG A 265 21.90 -1.75 -7.86
N GLN A 266 22.36 -1.62 -9.11
CA GLN A 266 23.25 -0.54 -9.51
C GLN A 266 22.57 0.81 -9.29
N THR A 267 21.29 0.92 -9.66
CA THR A 267 20.47 2.09 -9.34
C THR A 267 20.40 2.33 -7.84
N MET A 268 20.11 1.33 -7.00
CA MET A 268 20.09 1.55 -5.54
C MET A 268 21.45 2.00 -4.96
N ARG A 269 22.55 1.44 -5.46
CA ARG A 269 23.91 1.89 -5.14
C ARG A 269 24.10 3.36 -5.51
N GLU A 270 23.77 3.72 -6.74
CA GLU A 270 23.91 5.08 -7.26
C GLU A 270 22.94 6.09 -6.61
N LEU A 271 21.77 5.62 -6.14
CA LEU A 271 20.71 6.46 -5.61
C LEU A 271 20.78 6.70 -4.10
N SER A 272 20.97 5.65 -3.31
CA SER A 272 20.92 5.77 -1.85
C SER A 272 22.25 5.43 -1.18
N GLY A 273 23.20 4.87 -1.93
CA GLY A 273 24.42 4.26 -1.38
C GLY A 273 24.17 3.00 -0.54
N ILE A 274 22.90 2.65 -0.27
CA ILE A 274 22.52 1.52 0.58
C ILE A 274 22.16 0.34 -0.31
N MET A 275 22.90 -0.76 -0.17
CA MET A 275 22.59 -1.98 -0.91
C MET A 275 21.30 -2.63 -0.38
N PRO A 276 20.55 -3.37 -1.21
CA PRO A 276 19.34 -4.09 -0.79
C PRO A 276 19.55 -5.00 0.43
N GLU A 277 20.69 -5.69 0.51
CA GLU A 277 21.03 -6.55 1.64
C GLU A 277 21.23 -5.80 2.96
N ASP A 278 21.60 -4.52 2.90
CA ASP A 278 21.92 -3.68 4.05
C ASP A 278 20.72 -2.88 4.57
N LEU A 279 19.61 -2.87 3.82
CA LEU A 279 18.35 -2.28 4.28
C LEU A 279 17.83 -2.98 5.56
N PRO A 280 17.23 -2.22 6.49
CA PRO A 280 16.84 -2.71 7.80
C PRO A 280 15.80 -3.83 7.70
N VAL A 281 15.96 -4.84 8.56
CA VAL A 281 15.01 -5.92 8.71
C VAL A 281 13.81 -5.45 9.50
N ALA A 282 12.62 -5.65 8.94
CA ALA A 282 11.37 -5.29 9.59
C ALA A 282 10.62 -6.51 10.15
N GLU A 283 9.66 -6.25 11.02
CA GLU A 283 8.81 -7.33 11.56
C GLU A 283 7.96 -7.96 10.45
N ASP A 284 7.64 -9.25 10.61
CA ASP A 284 6.83 -10.03 9.66
C ASP A 284 5.52 -9.30 9.32
N VAL A 285 5.36 -8.94 8.04
CA VAL A 285 4.19 -8.25 7.49
C VAL A 285 2.88 -9.00 7.73
N LYS A 286 2.90 -10.33 7.92
CA LYS A 286 1.70 -11.10 8.29
C LYS A 286 1.22 -10.79 9.69
N LYS A 287 2.12 -10.46 10.62
CA LYS A 287 1.73 -10.00 11.96
C LYS A 287 1.08 -8.63 11.88
N ILE A 288 1.66 -7.73 11.09
CA ILE A 288 1.11 -6.40 10.83
C ILE A 288 -0.28 -6.51 10.20
N ALA A 289 -0.44 -7.34 9.17
CA ALA A 289 -1.75 -7.59 8.53
C ALA A 289 -2.81 -8.08 9.54
N ARG A 290 -2.42 -8.93 10.51
CA ARG A 290 -3.32 -9.38 11.58
C ARG A 290 -3.66 -8.26 12.55
N GLN A 291 -2.69 -7.42 12.90
CA GLN A 291 -2.89 -6.27 13.78
C GLN A 291 -3.77 -5.21 13.11
N GLU A 292 -3.51 -4.87 11.85
CA GLU A 292 -4.32 -3.96 11.04
C GLU A 292 -5.74 -4.49 10.87
N ARG A 293 -5.93 -5.77 10.54
CA ARG A 293 -7.27 -6.38 10.50
C ARG A 293 -7.96 -6.33 11.85
N LYS A 294 -7.23 -6.52 12.96
CA LYS A 294 -7.78 -6.39 14.32
C LYS A 294 -8.16 -4.93 14.59
N GLN A 295 -7.32 -3.96 14.24
CA GLN A 295 -7.56 -2.54 14.42
C GLN A 295 -8.71 -2.04 13.54
N GLN A 296 -8.76 -2.40 12.27
CA GLN A 296 -9.89 -2.15 11.37
C GLN A 296 -11.17 -2.79 11.92
N ARG A 297 -11.10 -4.00 12.47
CA ARG A 297 -12.25 -4.63 13.14
C ARG A 297 -12.63 -3.95 14.45
N MET A 298 -11.71 -3.24 15.12
CA MET A 298 -11.99 -2.41 16.29
C MET A 298 -12.47 -0.99 15.91
N ARG A 299 -12.06 -0.44 14.76
CA ARG A 299 -12.47 0.86 14.21
C ARG A 299 -13.80 0.80 13.45
N ALA A 300 -14.08 -0.32 12.80
CA ALA A 300 -15.37 -0.63 12.17
C ALA A 300 -16.44 -1.05 13.18
N VAL A 301 -16.07 -1.21 14.45
CA VAL A 301 -17.05 -1.11 15.54
C VAL A 301 -17.29 0.38 15.71
N GLU A 302 -18.41 0.88 15.17
CA GLU A 302 -18.90 2.21 15.53
C GLU A 302 -18.85 2.34 17.06
N PRO A 303 -18.38 3.48 17.62
CA PRO A 303 -18.59 3.77 19.02
C PRO A 303 -20.08 3.57 19.25
N GLN A 304 -20.44 2.60 20.09
CA GLN A 304 -21.84 2.36 20.40
C GLN A 304 -22.40 3.70 20.86
N GLN A 305 -23.30 4.30 20.09
CA GLN A 305 -24.12 5.40 20.58
C GLN A 305 -24.77 4.86 21.84
N ARG A 306 -24.25 5.32 22.98
CA ARG A 306 -24.78 5.02 24.30
C ARG A 306 -26.26 5.30 24.21
N ILE A 307 -27.08 4.38 24.68
CA ILE A 307 -28.41 4.80 25.10
C ILE A 307 -28.11 5.72 26.30
N GLU A 308 -28.17 7.04 26.09
CA GLU A 308 -27.78 8.04 27.11
C GLU A 308 -28.64 7.94 28.37
N GLN A 309 -29.77 7.22 28.26
CA GLN A 309 -30.55 6.72 29.38
C GLN A 309 -30.87 5.25 29.09
N PRO A 310 -30.84 4.34 30.08
CA PRO A 310 -31.50 3.05 29.89
C PRO A 310 -32.91 3.33 29.36
N LEU A 311 -33.38 2.57 28.37
CA LEU A 311 -34.83 2.41 28.18
C LEU A 311 -35.38 2.21 29.59
N ASN A 312 -36.27 3.10 30.05
CA ASN A 312 -36.78 3.13 31.42
C ASN A 312 -36.77 1.70 31.94
N GLU A 313 -36.03 1.45 33.04
CA GLU A 313 -36.09 0.16 33.73
C GLU A 313 -37.56 -0.27 33.67
N PRO A 314 -37.89 -1.45 33.11
CA PRO A 314 -39.27 -1.90 33.16
C PRO A 314 -39.67 -1.72 34.61
N LYS A 315 -40.66 -0.84 34.85
CA LYS A 315 -41.12 -0.55 36.20
C LYS A 315 -41.26 -1.91 36.86
N ALA A 316 -40.74 -2.08 38.07
CA ALA A 316 -40.80 -3.33 38.83
C ALA A 316 -42.26 -3.72 39.11
N THR A 317 -42.99 -4.10 38.06
CA THR A 317 -44.37 -4.53 38.02
C THR A 317 -44.27 -5.99 37.67
N VAL A 318 -44.32 -6.82 38.71
CA VAL A 318 -44.54 -8.28 38.71
C VAL A 318 -43.75 -9.05 37.63
N PRO A 319 -42.76 -9.88 38.00
CA PRO A 319 -42.02 -10.71 37.05
C PRO A 319 -42.94 -11.38 36.02
N VAL A 320 -42.58 -11.27 34.74
CA VAL A 320 -43.47 -11.71 33.65
C VAL A 320 -43.36 -13.22 33.46
N GLU A 321 -44.50 -13.91 33.35
CA GLU A 321 -44.52 -15.33 33.00
C GLU A 321 -44.15 -15.54 31.53
N ILE A 322 -43.17 -16.41 31.26
CA ILE A 322 -42.60 -16.61 29.92
C ILE A 322 -42.37 -18.09 29.61
N ASP A 323 -42.36 -18.45 28.32
CA ASP A 323 -41.85 -19.75 27.88
C ASP A 323 -40.32 -19.72 27.94
N LEU A 324 -39.73 -20.33 28.97
CA LEU A 324 -38.29 -20.38 29.20
C LEU A 324 -37.49 -20.96 28.02
N THR A 325 -38.12 -21.77 27.16
CA THR A 325 -37.43 -22.34 25.98
C THR A 325 -37.44 -21.40 24.79
N LYS A 326 -38.50 -20.60 24.61
CA LYS A 326 -38.69 -19.74 23.44
C LYS A 326 -38.31 -18.28 23.69
N ASP A 327 -38.47 -17.80 24.91
CA ASP A 327 -38.45 -16.38 25.22
C ASP A 327 -37.29 -15.96 26.12
N LEU A 328 -36.68 -16.88 26.86
CA LEU A 328 -35.60 -16.56 27.82
C LEU A 328 -34.45 -15.75 27.21
N TRP A 329 -34.07 -16.05 25.97
CA TRP A 329 -32.98 -15.33 25.28
C TRP A 329 -33.32 -13.86 25.04
N LYS A 330 -34.60 -13.50 24.90
CA LYS A 330 -35.07 -12.12 24.71
C LYS A 330 -34.86 -11.30 25.99
N TYR A 331 -35.18 -11.90 27.13
CA TYR A 331 -34.95 -11.29 28.44
C TYR A 331 -33.46 -11.27 28.82
N ALA A 332 -32.68 -12.27 28.37
CA ALA A 332 -31.22 -12.20 28.49
C ALA A 332 -30.63 -11.01 27.72
N LEU A 333 -31.16 -10.70 26.52
CA LEU A 333 -30.77 -9.49 25.78
C LEU A 333 -31.21 -8.21 26.48
N LEU A 334 -32.40 -8.19 27.10
CA LEU A 334 -32.87 -7.05 27.89
C LEU A 334 -31.95 -6.79 29.09
N VAL A 335 -31.56 -7.84 29.83
CA VAL A 335 -30.62 -7.72 30.96
C VAL A 335 -29.25 -7.23 30.50
N LEU A 336 -28.78 -7.68 29.33
CA LEU A 336 -27.51 -7.21 28.77
C LEU A 336 -27.58 -5.76 28.28
N SER A 337 -28.72 -5.30 27.75
CA SER A 337 -28.85 -3.94 27.19
C SER A 337 -28.72 -2.84 28.24
N VAL A 338 -28.97 -3.16 29.50
CA VAL A 338 -28.84 -2.24 30.64
C VAL A 338 -27.46 -2.28 31.32
N GLN A 339 -26.55 -3.17 30.90
CA GLN A 339 -25.20 -3.22 31.45
C GLN A 339 -24.29 -2.15 30.83
N PRO A 340 -23.36 -1.54 31.61
CA PRO A 340 -22.50 -0.44 31.13
C PRO A 340 -21.70 -0.75 29.84
N GLU A 341 -21.25 -1.99 29.69
CA GLU A 341 -20.45 -2.47 28.55
C GLU A 341 -21.22 -3.45 27.64
N GLY A 342 -22.53 -3.57 27.89
CA GLY A 342 -23.39 -4.55 27.22
C GLY A 342 -22.96 -6.00 27.48
N GLU A 343 -22.16 -6.25 28.52
CA GLU A 343 -21.60 -7.56 28.83
C GLU A 343 -21.87 -7.98 30.27
N MET A 344 -22.02 -9.28 30.48
CA MET A 344 -22.31 -9.85 31.79
C MET A 344 -21.77 -11.27 31.88
N LYS A 345 -21.23 -11.63 33.05
CA LYS A 345 -20.87 -13.03 33.36
C LYS A 345 -22.12 -13.90 33.42
N THR A 346 -22.01 -15.17 33.02
CA THR A 346 -23.16 -16.10 33.09
C THR A 346 -23.69 -16.25 34.51
N SER A 347 -22.85 -16.19 35.55
CA SER A 347 -23.31 -16.22 36.95
C SER A 347 -24.17 -15.01 37.31
N ALA A 348 -23.73 -13.81 36.95
CA ALA A 348 -24.50 -12.58 37.19
C ALA A 348 -25.82 -12.58 36.40
N MET A 349 -25.88 -13.23 35.24
CA MET A 349 -27.12 -13.37 34.47
C MET A 349 -28.14 -14.28 35.14
N ILE A 350 -27.67 -15.35 35.78
CA ILE A 350 -28.54 -16.25 36.56
C ILE A 350 -29.15 -15.50 37.74
N GLU A 351 -28.40 -14.58 38.35
CA GLU A 351 -28.85 -13.76 39.48
C GLU A 351 -29.80 -12.64 39.05
N ALA A 352 -29.57 -12.02 37.88
CA ALA A 352 -30.35 -10.87 37.42
C ALA A 352 -31.69 -11.24 36.75
N LEU A 353 -31.75 -12.36 36.00
CA LEU A 353 -32.96 -12.73 35.25
C LEU A 353 -34.23 -12.88 36.13
N PRO A 354 -34.19 -13.46 37.35
CA PRO A 354 -35.36 -13.57 38.22
C PRO A 354 -36.06 -12.25 38.54
N ASP A 355 -35.37 -11.11 38.44
CA ASP A 355 -35.99 -9.79 38.64
C ASP A 355 -36.92 -9.38 37.48
N TYR A 356 -36.78 -10.04 36.32
CA TYR A 356 -37.53 -9.72 35.09
C TYR A 356 -38.57 -10.79 34.71
N ILE A 357 -38.39 -12.04 35.14
CA ILE A 357 -39.23 -13.17 34.74
C ILE A 357 -39.72 -13.97 35.95
N ALA A 358 -40.98 -14.38 35.94
CA ALA A 358 -41.52 -15.26 36.97
C ALA A 358 -40.95 -16.68 36.78
N LEU A 359 -40.45 -17.27 37.87
CA LEU A 359 -39.92 -18.63 37.88
C LEU A 359 -40.80 -19.51 38.79
N PRO A 360 -41.35 -20.62 38.28
CA PRO A 360 -42.01 -21.61 39.13
C PRO A 360 -41.03 -22.20 40.16
N ASP A 361 -41.53 -22.60 41.33
CA ASP A 361 -40.71 -23.15 42.44
C ASP A 361 -39.84 -24.34 42.02
N GLU A 362 -40.31 -25.16 41.06
CA GLU A 362 -39.56 -26.28 40.49
C GLU A 362 -38.28 -25.88 39.75
N HIS A 363 -38.19 -24.62 39.27
CA HIS A 363 -37.01 -24.10 38.59
C HIS A 363 -35.98 -23.50 39.56
N LEU A 364 -36.43 -23.15 40.77
CA LEU A 364 -35.61 -22.63 41.88
C LEU A 364 -35.01 -23.75 42.74
N ALA A 365 -35.63 -24.94 42.77
CA ALA A 365 -35.15 -26.09 43.52
C ALA A 365 -33.68 -26.45 43.17
N ALA A 366 -32.84 -26.57 44.20
CA ALA A 366 -31.46 -27.02 44.07
C ALA A 366 -31.42 -28.52 43.75
N ASN A 367 -30.57 -28.91 42.80
CA ASN A 367 -30.38 -30.32 42.47
C ASN A 367 -29.52 -30.98 43.55
N GLU A 368 -29.97 -32.05 44.21
CA GLU A 368 -29.24 -32.68 45.34
C GLU A 368 -27.82 -33.17 44.98
N SER A 369 -27.51 -33.33 43.69
CA SER A 369 -26.22 -33.82 43.19
C SER A 369 -25.28 -32.74 42.63
N ARG A 370 -25.71 -31.47 42.49
CA ARG A 370 -24.90 -30.35 41.97
C ARG A 370 -25.34 -29.04 42.65
N LYS A 371 -24.41 -28.14 42.99
CA LYS A 371 -24.71 -26.76 43.47
C LYS A 371 -25.33 -25.86 42.37
N ASP A 372 -26.23 -26.39 41.55
CA ASP A 372 -26.80 -25.75 40.36
C ASP A 372 -28.31 -26.04 40.28
N SER A 373 -29.15 -25.00 40.20
CA SER A 373 -30.60 -25.14 39.99
C SER A 373 -30.95 -25.50 38.54
N LYS A 374 -32.18 -26.02 38.32
CA LYS A 374 -32.73 -26.27 36.96
C LYS A 374 -32.67 -24.99 36.12
N PHE A 375 -32.98 -23.84 36.71
CA PHE A 375 -32.86 -22.53 36.05
C PHE A 375 -31.42 -22.17 35.64
N SER A 376 -30.45 -22.38 36.54
CA SER A 376 -29.03 -22.12 36.26
C SER A 376 -28.54 -22.89 35.03
N GLN A 377 -28.99 -24.14 34.87
CA GLN A 377 -28.64 -24.96 33.72
C GLN A 377 -29.28 -24.44 32.42
N ILE A 378 -30.53 -23.97 32.46
CA ILE A 378 -31.23 -23.40 31.30
C ILE A 378 -30.51 -22.13 30.81
N VAL A 379 -30.13 -21.23 31.73
CA VAL A 379 -29.39 -20.00 31.38
C VAL A 379 -28.01 -20.34 30.79
N ARG A 380 -27.29 -21.32 31.34
CA ARG A 380 -26.01 -21.78 30.75
C ARG A 380 -26.19 -22.38 29.36
N ASN A 381 -27.30 -23.07 29.13
CA ASN A 381 -27.63 -23.67 27.84
C ASN A 381 -27.92 -22.63 26.74
N LEU A 382 -28.12 -21.36 27.06
CA LEU A 382 -28.20 -20.29 26.06
C LEU A 382 -26.93 -20.21 25.19
N LYS A 383 -25.77 -20.62 25.73
CA LYS A 383 -24.50 -20.72 24.98
C LYS A 383 -24.34 -22.03 24.23
N SER A 384 -25.14 -23.04 24.57
CA SER A 384 -25.12 -24.35 23.92
C SER A 384 -25.67 -24.24 22.50
N HIS A 385 -25.14 -25.06 21.59
CA HIS A 385 -25.56 -25.06 20.19
C HIS A 385 -25.51 -23.68 19.51
N LYS A 386 -24.52 -22.83 19.85
CA LYS A 386 -24.27 -21.52 19.21
C LYS A 386 -24.00 -21.57 17.69
N ASN A 387 -23.90 -22.77 17.12
CA ASN A 387 -23.80 -23.02 15.68
C ASN A 387 -25.16 -23.35 15.04
N SER A 388 -26.24 -23.45 15.83
CA SER A 388 -27.60 -23.70 15.34
C SER A 388 -28.22 -22.41 14.82
N LYS A 389 -28.92 -22.48 13.68
CA LYS A 389 -29.63 -21.34 13.07
C LYS A 389 -30.69 -20.71 13.99
N SER A 390 -31.18 -21.45 14.98
CA SER A 390 -32.16 -20.99 15.97
C SER A 390 -31.56 -20.28 17.18
N ASN A 391 -30.24 -20.37 17.38
CA ASN A 391 -29.60 -19.77 18.55
C ASN A 391 -29.36 -18.27 18.35
N PHE A 392 -29.72 -17.45 19.34
CA PHE A 392 -29.60 -15.98 19.27
C PHE A 392 -28.15 -15.48 19.10
N ILE A 393 -27.14 -16.25 19.53
CA ILE A 393 -25.71 -15.97 19.26
C ILE A 393 -25.40 -16.23 17.78
N TYR A 394 -25.89 -17.33 17.20
CA TYR A 394 -25.72 -17.62 15.77
C TYR A 394 -26.42 -16.58 14.90
N GLN A 395 -27.63 -16.17 15.30
CA GLN A 395 -28.40 -15.13 14.65
C GLN A 395 -27.77 -13.74 14.80
N GLY A 396 -26.71 -13.62 15.61
CA GLY A 396 -25.91 -12.42 15.76
C GLY A 396 -26.52 -11.40 16.70
N TYR A 397 -27.44 -11.77 17.60
CA TYR A 397 -27.99 -10.87 18.62
C TYR A 397 -27.04 -10.70 19.82
N ALA A 398 -26.26 -11.72 20.16
CA ALA A 398 -25.24 -11.67 21.21
C ALA A 398 -23.94 -12.37 20.77
N GLN A 399 -22.86 -12.10 21.50
CA GLN A 399 -21.55 -12.75 21.36
C GLN A 399 -21.24 -13.57 22.61
N ASP A 400 -20.66 -14.76 22.36
CA ASP A 400 -20.05 -15.57 23.40
C ASP A 400 -18.68 -14.98 23.78
N ILE A 401 -18.57 -14.46 25.00
CA ILE A 401 -17.31 -13.97 25.59
C ILE A 401 -16.84 -14.91 26.70
N ARG A 402 -15.57 -14.78 27.11
CA ARG A 402 -14.97 -15.62 28.16
C ARG A 402 -15.78 -15.52 29.46
N GLY A 403 -16.53 -16.58 29.78
CA GLY A 403 -17.34 -16.68 31.00
C GLY A 403 -18.67 -15.91 30.99
N GLY A 404 -19.11 -15.37 29.85
CA GLY A 404 -20.31 -14.52 29.81
C GLY A 404 -20.90 -14.31 28.43
N PHE A 405 -21.69 -13.24 28.30
CA PHE A 405 -22.34 -12.80 27.07
C PHE A 405 -22.03 -11.32 26.83
N LYS A 406 -22.03 -10.91 25.57
CA LYS A 406 -22.02 -9.51 25.17
C LYS A 406 -23.11 -9.24 24.13
N ILE A 407 -23.99 -8.28 24.36
CA ILE A 407 -25.01 -7.92 23.38
C ILE A 407 -24.38 -7.22 22.17
N THR A 408 -24.92 -7.49 20.98
CA THR A 408 -24.51 -6.83 19.74
C THR A 408 -25.43 -5.66 19.41
N ARG A 409 -25.09 -4.87 18.39
CA ARG A 409 -26.00 -3.84 17.87
C ARG A 409 -27.34 -4.42 17.42
N LYS A 410 -27.30 -5.53 16.67
CA LYS A 410 -28.51 -6.26 16.25
C LYS A 410 -29.36 -6.70 17.44
N GLY A 411 -28.72 -7.11 18.53
CA GLY A 411 -29.39 -7.43 19.80
C GLY A 411 -30.06 -6.22 20.44
N LEU A 412 -29.38 -5.07 20.49
CA LEU A 412 -29.93 -3.83 21.03
C LEU A 412 -31.13 -3.33 20.21
N ASP A 413 -31.03 -3.36 18.88
CA ASP A 413 -32.12 -2.95 18.01
C ASP A 413 -33.34 -3.88 18.17
N PHE A 414 -33.11 -5.20 18.31
CA PHE A 414 -34.16 -6.15 18.66
C PHE A 414 -34.82 -5.82 20.00
N VAL A 415 -34.05 -5.51 21.05
CA VAL A 415 -34.62 -5.15 22.36
C VAL A 415 -35.47 -3.89 22.25
N ARG A 416 -34.99 -2.86 21.54
CA ARG A 416 -35.71 -1.61 21.31
C ARG A 416 -37.03 -1.82 20.59
N GLU A 417 -37.07 -2.69 19.59
CA GLU A 417 -38.29 -2.98 18.82
C GLU A 417 -39.25 -3.89 19.59
N TYR A 418 -38.74 -4.98 20.17
CA TYR A 418 -39.55 -6.00 20.82
C TYR A 418 -40.20 -5.54 22.12
N PHE A 419 -39.49 -4.70 22.90
CA PHE A 419 -39.98 -4.21 24.19
C PHE A 419 -40.58 -2.80 24.12
N LYS A 420 -40.61 -2.17 22.93
CA LYS A 420 -41.13 -0.80 22.73
C LYS A 420 -42.55 -0.62 23.28
N ASP A 421 -43.42 -1.58 23.02
CA ASP A 421 -44.85 -1.53 23.32
C ASP A 421 -45.24 -2.40 24.54
N ARG A 422 -44.23 -2.94 25.25
CA ARG A 422 -44.39 -3.80 26.43
C ARG A 422 -43.93 -3.12 27.73
N ALA A 423 -43.58 -1.84 27.65
CA ALA A 423 -43.09 -1.00 28.75
C ALA A 423 -44.19 -0.11 29.36
#